data_AF-A0A382HWF5-F1
#
_entry.id   AF-A0A382HWF5-F1
#
_cell.length_a   1.000
_cell.length_b   1.000
_cell.length_c   1.000
_cell.angle_alpha   90.00
_cell.angle_beta   90.00
_cell.angle_gamma   90.00
#
_symmetry.space_group_name_H-M   'P 1'
#
loop_
_entity.id
_entity.type
_entity.pdbx_description
1 polymer ?
#
loop_
_entity_poly.entity_id
_entity_poly.type
_entity_poly.pdbx_seq_one_letter_code
_entity_poly.pdbx_strand_id
1 'polypeptide(L)'
;MFLIVTVPVIIGIIFRKFASNVAIKFESIAKKISAVLFVIVLLGAILAEKDNVVSYFAQAGLITLVLNVVMMIVAYYIAQLLASGTQQKKCITIECGLQNGTLAIFVATSIFGGGIYVIPAATYSLIMFATSLIFVYFVRKTS
;
A
#
# COMPACT_ATOMS: atom_id res chain seq x y z
N MET A 1 5.38 -14.97 4.39
CA MET A 1 5.53 -13.52 4.66
C MET A 1 6.92 -13.14 5.15
N PHE A 2 7.41 -13.69 6.27
CA PHE A 2 8.77 -13.44 6.74
C PHE A 2 9.85 -13.67 5.66
N LEU A 3 9.78 -14.81 4.97
CA LEU A 3 10.74 -15.15 3.90
C LEU A 3 10.65 -14.26 2.65
N ILE A 4 9.46 -13.68 2.38
CA ILE A 4 9.20 -12.94 1.14
C ILE A 4 9.45 -11.44 1.33
N VAL A 5 9.25 -10.92 2.55
CA VAL A 5 9.38 -9.49 2.85
C VAL A 5 10.54 -9.23 3.80
N THR A 6 10.51 -9.83 4.98
CA THR A 6 11.48 -9.53 6.05
C THR A 6 12.90 -9.95 5.68
N VAL A 7 13.07 -11.15 5.13
CA VAL A 7 14.40 -11.67 4.75
C VAL A 7 15.04 -10.81 3.66
N PRO A 8 14.38 -10.50 2.51
CA PRO A 8 14.96 -9.61 1.50
C PRO A 8 15.28 -8.21 2.02
N VAL A 9 14.44 -7.65 2.89
CA VAL A 9 14.69 -6.33 3.50
C VAL A 9 15.94 -6.37 4.38
N ILE A 10 16.09 -7.39 5.24
CA ILE A 10 17.28 -7.55 6.08
C ILE A 10 18.53 -7.71 5.21
N ILE A 11 18.46 -8.52 4.15
CA ILE A 11 19.56 -8.68 3.20
C ILE A 11 19.94 -7.33 2.57
N GLY A 12 18.96 -6.53 2.15
CA GLY A 12 19.18 -5.19 1.59
C GLY A 12 19.83 -4.23 2.58
N ILE A 13 19.42 -4.26 3.86
CA ILE A 13 20.03 -3.45 4.93
C ILE A 13 21.49 -3.86 5.15
N ILE A 14 21.75 -5.17 5.25
CA ILE A 14 23.10 -5.72 5.41
C ILE A 14 23.98 -5.36 4.20
N PHE A 15 23.46 -5.54 2.99
CA PHE A 15 24.15 -5.18 1.76
C PHE A 15 24.53 -3.70 1.72
N ARG A 16 23.61 -2.79 2.06
CA ARG A 16 23.89 -1.35 2.12
C ARG A 16 24.97 -1.02 3.15
N LYS A 17 25.01 -1.75 4.28
CA LYS A 17 26.06 -1.58 5.31
C LYS A 17 27.45 -1.93 4.78
N PHE A 18 27.59 -3.02 4.03
CA PHE A 18 28.90 -3.48 3.53
C PHE A 18 29.32 -2.85 2.19
N ALA A 19 28.37 -2.48 1.33
CA ALA A 19 28.62 -1.99 -0.03
C ALA A 19 27.91 -0.65 -0.30
N SER A 20 27.99 0.31 0.64
CA SER A 20 27.27 1.59 0.59
C SER A 20 27.46 2.36 -0.74
N ASN A 21 28.69 2.44 -1.26
CA ASN A 21 28.98 3.14 -2.52
C ASN A 21 28.27 2.50 -3.73
N VAL A 22 28.12 1.17 -3.75
CA VAL A 22 27.39 0.46 -4.81
C VAL A 22 25.89 0.68 -4.63
N ALA A 23 25.39 0.58 -3.39
CA ALA A 23 23.99 0.78 -3.06
C ALA A 23 23.49 2.18 -3.45
N ILE A 24 24.27 3.23 -3.18
CA ILE A 24 23.93 4.61 -3.55
C ILE A 24 23.86 4.78 -5.07
N LYS A 25 24.83 4.21 -5.82
CA LYS A 25 24.79 4.24 -7.30
C LYS A 25 23.58 3.50 -7.87
N PHE A 26 23.19 2.39 -7.23
CA PHE A 26 22.03 1.60 -7.64
C PHE A 26 20.69 2.25 -7.28
N GLU A 27 20.65 3.19 -6.32
CA GLU A 27 19.40 3.78 -5.80
C GLU A 27 18.49 4.35 -6.90
N SER A 28 19.07 5.07 -7.87
CA SER A 28 18.29 5.65 -8.98
C SER A 28 17.67 4.58 -9.88
N ILE A 29 18.40 3.49 -10.13
CA ILE A 29 17.91 2.34 -10.91
C ILE A 29 16.84 1.59 -10.11
N ALA A 30 17.10 1.34 -8.82
CA ALA A 30 16.17 0.69 -7.91
C ALA A 30 14.83 1.42 -7.86
N LYS A 31 14.82 2.76 -7.75
CA LYS A 31 13.58 3.57 -7.78
C LYS A 31 12.78 3.34 -9.06
N LYS A 32 13.43 3.28 -10.23
CA LYS A 32 12.75 2.99 -11.51
C LYS A 32 12.18 1.57 -11.52
N ILE A 33 12.96 0.58 -11.09
CA ILE A 33 12.50 -0.81 -10.99
C ILE A 33 11.29 -0.90 -10.05
N SER A 34 11.35 -0.29 -8.87
CA SER A 34 10.24 -0.26 -7.91
C SER A 34 8.98 0.37 -8.50
N ALA A 35 9.11 1.47 -9.25
CA ALA A 35 7.95 2.09 -9.90
C ALA A 35 7.33 1.18 -10.98
N VAL A 36 8.15 0.50 -11.78
CA VAL A 36 7.67 -0.46 -12.78
C VAL A 36 7.00 -1.66 -12.10
N LEU A 37 7.63 -2.23 -11.08
CA LEU A 37 7.06 -3.33 -10.29
C LEU A 37 5.76 -2.93 -9.62
N PHE A 38 5.64 -1.71 -9.12
CA PHE A 38 4.40 -1.18 -8.56
C PHE A 38 3.26 -1.20 -9.60
N VAL A 39 3.52 -0.72 -10.82
CA VAL A 39 2.54 -0.77 -11.91
C VAL A 39 2.17 -2.20 -12.27
N ILE A 40 3.15 -3.11 -12.36
CA ILE A 40 2.90 -4.52 -12.65
C ILE A 40 2.03 -5.17 -11.57
N VAL A 41 2.34 -4.92 -10.30
CA VAL A 41 1.56 -5.46 -9.16
C VAL A 41 0.15 -4.89 -9.14
N LEU A 42 -0.01 -3.58 -9.40
CA LEU A 42 -1.32 -2.93 -9.50
C LEU A 42 -2.17 -3.56 -10.62
N LEU A 43 -1.61 -3.71 -11.82
CA LEU A 43 -2.29 -4.36 -12.94
C LEU A 43 -2.59 -5.83 -12.65
N GLY A 44 -1.65 -6.54 -12.04
CA GLY A 44 -1.83 -7.92 -11.62
C GLY A 44 -2.98 -8.09 -10.64
N ALA A 45 -3.11 -7.18 -9.66
CA ALA A 45 -4.22 -7.17 -8.71
C ALA A 45 -5.57 -6.93 -9.39
N ILE A 46 -5.64 -5.98 -10.34
CA ILE A 46 -6.85 -5.72 -11.13
C ILE A 46 -7.23 -6.95 -11.96
N LEU A 47 -6.26 -7.58 -12.64
CA LEU A 47 -6.50 -8.75 -13.48
C LEU A 47 -6.89 -9.99 -12.68
N ALA A 48 -6.32 -10.18 -11.48
CA ALA A 48 -6.64 -11.29 -10.60
C ALA A 48 -8.10 -11.25 -10.12
N GLU A 49 -8.65 -10.05 -9.96
CA GLU A 49 -10.00 -9.85 -9.41
C GLU A 49 -11.05 -9.47 -10.46
N LYS A 50 -10.69 -9.36 -11.74
CA LYS A 50 -11.56 -8.81 -12.81
C LYS A 50 -12.94 -9.47 -12.89
N ASP A 51 -13.02 -10.78 -12.66
CA ASP A 51 -14.25 -11.56 -12.82
C ASP A 51 -15.15 -11.45 -11.58
N ASN A 52 -14.56 -11.11 -10.42
CA ASN A 52 -15.24 -10.98 -9.14
C ASN A 52 -15.47 -9.53 -8.71
N VAL A 53 -14.79 -8.56 -9.34
CA VAL A 53 -14.70 -7.17 -8.90
C VAL A 53 -16.08 -6.55 -8.70
N VAL A 54 -17.03 -6.78 -9.61
CA VAL A 54 -18.37 -6.20 -9.51
C VAL A 54 -19.12 -6.74 -8.29
N SER A 55 -19.09 -8.06 -8.10
CA SER A 55 -19.73 -8.72 -6.96
C SER A 55 -19.10 -8.30 -5.64
N TYR A 56 -17.76 -8.23 -5.60
CA TYR A 56 -17.04 -7.85 -4.40
C TYR A 56 -17.29 -6.38 -4.03
N PHE A 57 -17.27 -5.47 -5.00
CA PHE A 57 -17.59 -4.06 -4.76
C PHE A 57 -19.05 -3.86 -4.34
N ALA A 58 -20.00 -4.63 -4.88
CA ALA A 58 -21.39 -4.60 -4.43
C ALA A 58 -21.54 -5.01 -2.96
N GLN A 59 -20.72 -5.96 -2.50
CA GLN A 59 -20.78 -6.46 -1.12
C GLN A 59 -20.00 -5.60 -0.12
N ALA A 60 -18.79 -5.16 -0.48
CA ALA A 60 -17.86 -4.53 0.46
C ALA A 60 -17.25 -3.21 -0.02
N GLY A 61 -17.57 -2.73 -1.23
CA GLY A 61 -16.94 -1.53 -1.80
C GLY A 61 -17.21 -0.27 -0.97
N LEU A 62 -18.47 -0.03 -0.57
CA LEU A 62 -18.80 1.15 0.22
C LEU A 62 -18.15 1.13 1.60
N ILE A 63 -18.23 -0.01 2.32
CA ILE A 63 -17.69 -0.10 3.68
C ILE A 63 -16.16 0.00 3.69
N THR A 64 -15.48 -0.58 2.70
CA THR A 64 -14.01 -0.48 2.58
C THR A 64 -13.56 0.91 2.16
N LEU A 65 -14.34 1.62 1.32
CA LEU A 65 -14.10 3.03 1.00
C LEU A 65 -14.25 3.92 2.24
N VAL A 66 -15.34 3.76 2.98
CA VAL A 66 -15.57 4.51 4.23
C VAL A 66 -14.44 4.24 5.21
N LEU A 67 -14.07 2.98 5.42
CA LEU A 67 -12.94 2.61 6.26
C LEU A 67 -11.65 3.32 5.84
N ASN A 68 -11.31 3.26 4.54
CA ASN A 68 -10.08 3.87 4.04
C ASN A 68 -10.06 5.39 4.29
N VAL A 69 -11.13 6.09 3.92
CA VAL A 69 -11.21 7.55 4.08
C VAL A 69 -11.20 7.95 5.54
N VAL A 70 -11.96 7.26 6.41
CA VAL A 70 -11.98 7.53 7.85
C VAL A 70 -10.59 7.33 8.45
N MET A 71 -9.90 6.24 8.10
CA MET A 71 -8.55 5.98 8.60
C MET A 71 -7.55 7.05 8.15
N MET A 72 -7.63 7.52 6.91
CA MET A 72 -6.79 8.63 6.43
C MET A 72 -7.09 9.94 7.16
N ILE A 73 -8.36 10.26 7.41
CA ILE A 73 -8.76 11.45 8.17
C ILE A 73 -8.22 11.38 9.60
N VAL A 74 -8.43 10.25 10.27
CA VAL A 74 -7.93 10.01 11.63
C VAL A 74 -6.41 10.13 11.67
N ALA A 75 -5.71 9.49 10.74
CA ALA A 75 -4.25 9.57 10.63
C ALA A 75 -3.75 11.01 10.42
N TYR A 76 -4.43 11.79 9.60
CA TYR A 76 -4.11 13.20 9.39
C TYR A 76 -4.22 14.02 10.68
N TYR A 77 -5.32 13.88 11.42
CA TYR A 77 -5.50 14.62 12.67
C TYR A 77 -4.54 14.17 13.77
N ILE A 78 -4.29 12.87 13.90
CA ILE A 78 -3.26 12.34 14.81
C ILE A 78 -1.88 12.91 14.45
N ALA A 79 -1.52 12.88 13.16
CA ALA A 79 -0.27 13.46 12.71
C ALA A 79 -0.22 14.98 12.92
N GLN A 80 -1.36 15.67 12.88
CA GLN A 80 -1.43 17.10 13.16
C GLN A 80 -0.97 17.42 14.59
N LEU A 81 -1.34 16.57 15.55
CA LEU A 81 -0.99 16.69 16.97
C LEU A 81 0.44 16.23 17.27
N LEU A 82 0.92 15.17 16.62
CA LEU A 82 2.17 14.49 17.00
C LEU A 82 3.37 14.75 16.08
N ALA A 83 3.16 15.17 14.82
CA ALA A 83 4.25 15.34 13.86
C ALA A 83 4.69 16.81 13.73
N SER A 84 5.99 17.02 13.56
CA SER A 84 6.60 18.36 13.55
C SER A 84 6.52 19.08 12.20
N GLY A 85 6.37 18.34 11.10
CA GLY A 85 6.41 18.92 9.74
C GLY A 85 5.29 18.46 8.82
N THR A 86 4.94 19.31 7.84
CA THR A 86 3.91 19.00 6.83
C THR A 86 4.26 17.75 6.01
N GLN A 87 5.54 17.53 5.73
CA GLN A 87 6.00 16.31 5.03
C GLN A 87 5.71 15.04 5.83
N GLN A 88 5.95 15.06 7.16
CA GLN A 88 5.63 13.92 8.03
C GLN A 88 4.12 13.70 8.14
N LYS A 89 3.32 14.77 8.23
CA LYS A 89 1.85 14.68 8.25
C LYS A 89 1.30 14.03 6.98
N LYS A 90 1.78 14.47 5.81
CA LYS A 90 1.47 13.89 4.50
C LYS A 90 1.85 12.40 4.45
N CYS A 91 3.04 12.06 4.94
CA CYS A 91 3.55 10.68 5.01
C CYS A 91 2.69 9.76 5.90
N ILE A 92 2.43 10.16 7.14
CA ILE A 92 1.63 9.36 8.09
C ILE A 92 0.22 9.12 7.55
N THR A 93 -0.39 10.14 6.93
CA THR A 93 -1.72 10.03 6.34
C THR A 93 -1.75 8.97 5.23
N ILE A 94 -0.76 8.97 4.33
CA ILE A 94 -0.73 8.02 3.21
C ILE A 94 -0.35 6.61 3.66
N GLU A 95 0.56 6.45 4.61
CA GLU A 95 0.93 5.13 5.17
C GLU A 95 -0.26 4.44 5.85
N CYS A 96 -1.18 5.20 6.43
CA CYS A 96 -2.38 4.65 7.04
C CYS A 96 -3.45 4.27 6.00
N GLY A 97 -3.55 5.04 4.90
CA GLY A 97 -4.48 4.78 3.80
C GLY A 97 -4.02 3.65 2.87
N LEU A 98 -2.74 3.61 2.52
CA LEU A 98 -2.14 2.68 1.55
C LEU A 98 -1.56 1.46 2.28
N GLN A 99 -2.40 0.48 2.56
CA GLN A 99 -1.99 -0.73 3.28
C GLN A 99 -1.40 -1.81 2.36
N ASN A 100 -0.93 -2.92 2.94
CA ASN A 100 -0.43 -4.07 2.19
C ASN A 100 -1.58 -5.02 1.79
N GLY A 101 -2.17 -4.78 0.63
CA GLY A 101 -3.27 -5.58 0.10
C GLY A 101 -2.92 -7.05 -0.16
N THR A 102 -1.71 -7.34 -0.66
CA THR A 102 -1.24 -8.71 -0.91
C THR A 102 -1.19 -9.53 0.39
N LEU A 103 -0.71 -8.92 1.48
CA LEU A 103 -0.70 -9.57 2.78
C LEU A 103 -2.12 -9.83 3.29
N ALA A 104 -3.04 -8.88 3.12
CA ALA A 104 -4.43 -9.04 3.52
C ALA A 104 -5.11 -10.21 2.80
N ILE A 105 -4.93 -10.33 1.47
CA ILE A 105 -5.46 -11.44 0.67
C ILE A 105 -4.81 -12.78 1.08
N PHE A 106 -3.50 -12.79 1.30
CA PHE A 106 -2.79 -13.99 1.76
C PHE A 106 -3.33 -14.48 3.10
N VAL A 107 -3.54 -13.57 4.06
CA VAL A 107 -4.12 -13.92 5.37
C VAL A 107 -5.57 -14.41 5.22
N ALA A 108 -6.38 -13.71 4.42
CA ALA A 108 -7.76 -14.11 4.17
C ALA A 108 -7.87 -15.52 3.58
N THR A 109 -6.98 -15.87 2.65
CA THR A 109 -6.97 -17.20 2.00
C THR A 109 -6.34 -18.28 2.88
N SER A 110 -5.17 -18.03 3.45
CA SER A 110 -4.34 -19.06 4.09
C SER A 110 -4.72 -19.32 5.55
N ILE A 111 -5.18 -18.29 6.28
CA ILE A 111 -5.53 -18.39 7.70
C ILE A 111 -7.04 -18.57 7.87
N PHE A 112 -7.83 -17.82 7.12
CA PHE A 112 -9.30 -17.84 7.24
C PHE A 112 -10.01 -18.75 6.21
N GLY A 113 -9.24 -19.47 5.38
CA GLY A 113 -9.79 -20.43 4.41
C GLY A 113 -10.40 -19.79 3.16
N GLY A 114 -10.23 -18.48 2.95
CA GLY A 114 -10.71 -17.76 1.78
C GLY A 114 -12.17 -17.33 1.86
N GLY A 115 -12.89 -17.44 0.74
CA GLY A 115 -14.31 -17.08 0.65
C GLY A 115 -14.58 -15.62 1.02
N ILE A 116 -15.50 -15.42 1.97
CA ILE A 116 -16.02 -14.09 2.35
C ILE A 116 -14.97 -13.12 2.87
N TYR A 117 -13.85 -13.61 3.41
CA TYR A 117 -12.79 -12.76 3.95
C TYR A 117 -11.93 -12.11 2.86
N VAL A 118 -11.90 -12.70 1.66
CA VAL A 118 -11.15 -12.17 0.51
C VAL A 118 -11.84 -10.91 -0.04
N ILE A 119 -13.17 -10.84 0.09
CA ILE A 119 -14.00 -9.77 -0.46
C ILE A 119 -13.58 -8.37 0.06
N PRO A 120 -13.55 -8.10 1.38
CA PRO A 120 -13.07 -6.81 1.89
C PRO A 120 -11.57 -6.59 1.63
N ALA A 121 -10.75 -7.65 1.63
CA ALA A 121 -9.32 -7.53 1.37
C ALA A 121 -9.04 -7.08 -0.07
N ALA A 122 -9.70 -7.69 -1.06
CA ALA A 122 -9.58 -7.35 -2.48
C ALA A 122 -10.14 -5.97 -2.79
N THR A 123 -11.34 -5.64 -2.30
CA THR A 123 -11.96 -4.33 -2.52
C THR A 123 -11.15 -3.19 -1.91
N TYR A 124 -10.70 -3.33 -0.66
CA TYR A 124 -9.82 -2.35 -0.02
C TYR A 124 -8.52 -2.19 -0.81
N SER A 125 -7.92 -3.29 -1.28
CA SER A 125 -6.68 -3.26 -2.06
C SER A 125 -6.78 -2.44 -3.33
N LEU A 126 -7.93 -2.43 -3.99
CA LEU A 126 -8.16 -1.61 -5.19
C LEU A 126 -8.49 -0.15 -4.81
N ILE A 127 -9.35 0.05 -3.80
CA ILE A 127 -9.77 1.37 -3.34
C ILE A 127 -8.59 2.20 -2.81
N MET A 128 -7.72 1.59 -2.00
CA MET A 128 -6.59 2.29 -1.39
C MET A 128 -5.64 2.91 -2.43
N PHE A 129 -5.49 2.28 -3.61
CA PHE A 129 -4.70 2.87 -4.69
C PHE A 129 -5.38 4.10 -5.25
N ALA A 130 -6.68 4.04 -5.52
CA ALA A 130 -7.45 5.17 -6.05
C ALA A 130 -7.43 6.37 -5.08
N THR A 131 -7.77 6.15 -3.80
CA THR A 131 -7.80 7.23 -2.80
C THR A 131 -6.41 7.81 -2.52
N SER A 132 -5.37 6.96 -2.48
CA SER A 132 -3.99 7.43 -2.28
C SER A 132 -3.49 8.24 -3.47
N LEU A 133 -3.79 7.85 -4.71
CA LEU A 133 -3.42 8.63 -5.90
C LEU A 133 -4.13 9.99 -5.92
N ILE A 134 -5.42 10.02 -5.57
CA ILE A 134 -6.19 11.27 -5.42
C ILE A 134 -5.55 12.17 -4.35
N PHE A 135 -5.23 11.60 -3.18
CA PHE A 135 -4.57 12.33 -2.10
C PHE A 135 -3.22 12.90 -2.54
N VAL A 136 -2.37 12.09 -3.16
CA VAL A 136 -1.06 12.53 -3.68
C VAL A 136 -1.22 13.67 -4.69
N TYR A 137 -2.21 13.59 -5.58
CA TYR A 137 -2.49 14.66 -6.55
C TYR A 137 -2.77 16.00 -5.88
N PHE A 138 -3.67 16.05 -4.90
CA PHE A 138 -3.99 17.28 -4.16
C PHE A 138 -2.81 17.82 -3.35
N VAL A 139 -2.08 16.91 -2.71
CA VAL A 139 -0.99 17.24 -1.79
C VAL A 139 0.27 17.72 -2.52
N ARG A 140 0.48 17.25 -3.77
CA ARG A 140 1.59 17.70 -4.63
C ARG A 140 1.44 19.16 -5.07
N LYS A 141 0.20 19.63 -5.26
CA LYS A 141 -0.08 21.01 -5.68
C LYS A 141 0.12 22.05 -4.56
N THR A 142 0.19 21.59 -3.32
CA THR A 142 0.26 22.41 -2.10
C THR A 142 1.65 22.28 -1.45
N SER A 143 2.70 22.30 -2.26
CA SER A 143 4.09 22.14 -1.80
C SER A 143 5.03 23.13 -2.44
#